data_AF-D3IFY7-F1
#
_entry.id   AF-D3IFY7-F1
#
_cell.length_a   1.000
_cell.length_b   1.000
_cell.length_c   1.000
_cell.angle_alpha   90.00
_cell.angle_beta   90.00
_cell.angle_gamma   90.00
#
_symmetry.space_group_name_H-M   'P 1'
#
loop_
_entity.id
_entity.type
_entity.pdbx_description
1 polymer ?
#
loop_
_entity_poly.entity_id
_entity_poly.type
_entity_poly.pdbx_seq_one_letter_code
_entity_poly.pdbx_strand_id
1 'polypeptide(L)'
;MQIPHVCKGIRNRTNDKNNYKTKQMMRISTLLLGATLSLSTFPAMMAQTYCQPTKSSGGKNWAHANSQSFYSLKVSSDGNDVYQFTDENCNNQYNWIQDEQGFTTSTGKKLVLDVRSGIWTWDIQVGFDWDGDGDFEDIQRAFSTVGKKPTEKETSWNPKYSDTYANAKWREAEQNRLGHRGVLYHQFTFTVPSNAINGKTRMRILCDGDGGSADFEMCSPVGYAGSMHDFGVTIVSKNTAAKPVFSVADGIYKMDQMVTITTNTPDAKIYYTLDGSTPTAANGMLYESPVKVSGLEGNTTEVTLKAIAVKDGMEASNVATAKYTIQKAWSIVKGTVHPTEDRYITSATTEDAKQNLNFTQSTKPSVVYINTGSAFTVESGSNFKLHVQCSPSMKWDHAIVFVDWNHNYSFDDAGEQLFKVGEEVKGNEEVCNFTRTIAVPADAVVGATRMRIQFTDAWHKKNEPGHTHSAEDVIDKGGAYDFVVNIEKPVVNGIDNVSTDKTAAEVYTLEGIKLNKQVNELPKGIYIVNGKKVVVK
;
A
#
# COMPACT_ATOMS: atom_id res chain seq x y z
N MET A 1 -3.48 13.16 -73.89
CA MET A 1 -2.87 14.28 -73.15
C MET A 1 -1.71 13.71 -72.34
N GLN A 2 -0.56 13.43 -72.95
CA GLN A 2 0.55 14.33 -73.26
C GLN A 2 1.12 15.14 -72.07
N ILE A 3 2.20 14.56 -71.54
CA ILE A 3 3.54 15.14 -71.32
C ILE A 3 3.85 15.86 -69.99
N PRO A 4 5.04 15.56 -69.39
CA PRO A 4 5.52 16.04 -68.10
C PRO A 4 6.52 17.20 -68.26
N HIS A 5 7.03 17.75 -67.15
CA HIS A 5 8.20 18.64 -67.20
C HIS A 5 9.36 18.19 -66.31
N VAL A 6 10.49 18.14 -67.01
CA VAL A 6 11.87 17.84 -66.63
C VAL A 6 12.61 19.18 -66.57
N CYS A 7 13.57 19.35 -65.65
CA CYS A 7 14.94 19.84 -65.92
C CYS A 7 15.72 19.99 -64.60
N LYS A 8 16.88 19.34 -64.45
CA LYS A 8 18.25 19.87 -64.73
C LYS A 8 18.49 21.19 -63.99
N GLY A 9 19.38 21.33 -63.01
CA GLY A 9 20.72 20.76 -62.83
C GLY A 9 21.74 21.77 -63.38
N ILE A 10 22.53 22.42 -62.52
CA ILE A 10 23.83 23.07 -62.84
C ILE A 10 24.73 23.00 -61.59
N ARG A 11 25.97 22.55 -61.83
CA ARG A 11 27.12 22.54 -60.92
C ARG A 11 27.72 23.96 -60.83
N ASN A 12 28.33 24.33 -59.69
CA ASN A 12 29.78 24.53 -59.67
C ASN A 12 30.36 24.68 -58.26
N ARG A 13 31.52 24.03 -58.10
CA ARG A 13 32.48 24.15 -57.01
C ARG A 13 33.10 25.55 -57.01
N THR A 14 33.43 26.03 -55.82
CA THR A 14 34.74 26.62 -55.53
C THR A 14 35.05 26.43 -54.05
N ASN A 15 36.24 25.87 -53.80
CA ASN A 15 36.88 25.77 -52.50
C ASN A 15 37.11 27.17 -51.90
N ASP A 16 37.04 27.30 -50.59
CA ASP A 16 38.19 27.85 -49.86
C ASP A 16 38.26 27.39 -48.41
N LYS A 17 39.49 27.11 -48.00
CA LYS A 17 39.89 26.60 -46.69
C LYS A 17 40.32 27.74 -45.76
N ASN A 18 40.27 27.43 -44.46
CA ASN A 18 41.10 27.94 -43.36
C ASN A 18 40.58 29.11 -42.49
N ASN A 19 40.19 28.72 -41.27
CA ASN A 19 40.70 29.15 -39.96
C ASN A 19 40.95 30.63 -39.70
N TYR A 20 40.34 31.18 -38.63
CA TYR A 20 41.05 31.68 -37.45
C TYR A 20 40.09 31.89 -36.25
N LYS A 21 40.51 31.41 -35.08
CA LYS A 21 39.93 31.66 -33.75
C LYS A 21 40.05 33.15 -33.38
N THR A 22 39.08 33.75 -32.68
CA THR A 22 39.22 34.22 -31.27
C THR A 22 37.96 34.89 -30.70
N LYS A 23 37.85 34.77 -29.37
CA LYS A 23 36.82 35.23 -28.44
C LYS A 23 36.56 36.75 -28.50
N GLN A 24 35.30 37.15 -28.32
CA GLN A 24 34.97 38.27 -27.44
C GLN A 24 33.58 38.09 -26.82
N MET A 25 33.54 38.09 -25.49
CA MET A 25 32.34 38.17 -24.67
C MET A 25 31.65 39.53 -24.89
N MET A 26 30.34 39.54 -25.07
CA MET A 26 29.53 40.72 -24.81
C MET A 26 28.32 40.31 -23.97
N ARG A 27 28.31 40.79 -22.73
CA ARG A 27 27.17 40.71 -21.81
C ARG A 27 26.08 41.63 -22.32
N ILE A 28 24.86 41.13 -22.48
CA ILE A 28 23.65 41.96 -22.52
C ILE A 28 22.69 41.37 -21.49
N SER A 29 22.39 42.17 -20.47
CA SER A 29 21.43 41.90 -19.42
C SER A 29 20.07 42.49 -19.81
N THR A 30 19.04 41.67 -19.59
CA THR A 30 17.66 42.01 -19.20
C THR A 30 16.74 42.74 -20.20
N LEU A 31 15.70 42.05 -20.68
CA LEU A 31 14.35 42.17 -20.12
C LEU A 31 13.46 40.98 -20.54
N LEU A 32 12.96 40.25 -19.54
CA LEU A 32 11.95 39.20 -19.65
C LEU A 32 10.58 39.82 -19.96
N LEU A 33 9.86 39.28 -20.94
CA LEU A 33 8.40 39.20 -20.89
C LEU A 33 7.98 37.82 -21.40
N GLY A 34 7.41 37.02 -20.50
CA GLY A 34 7.12 35.61 -20.71
C GLY A 34 5.92 35.38 -21.61
N ALA A 35 6.13 34.58 -22.65
CA ALA A 35 5.12 33.76 -23.28
C ALA A 35 5.77 32.39 -23.53
N THR A 36 5.59 31.45 -22.59
CA THR A 36 5.98 30.05 -22.77
C THR A 36 5.03 29.41 -23.76
N LEU A 37 5.37 29.50 -25.04
CA LEU A 37 4.92 28.56 -26.06
C LEU A 37 5.58 27.22 -25.70
N SER A 38 4.82 26.23 -25.23
CA SER A 38 5.34 24.87 -25.09
C SER A 38 5.52 24.30 -26.49
N LEU A 39 6.69 24.54 -27.10
CA LEU A 39 7.18 23.66 -28.15
C LEU A 39 7.37 22.30 -27.48
N SER A 40 6.44 21.39 -27.70
CA SER A 40 6.72 19.97 -27.57
C SER A 40 7.88 19.67 -28.49
N THR A 41 9.09 19.57 -27.94
CA THR A 41 10.19 18.93 -28.62
C THR A 41 9.71 17.51 -28.90
N PHE A 42 9.26 17.23 -30.12
CA PHE A 42 9.34 15.88 -30.63
C PHE A 42 10.81 15.52 -30.47
N PRO A 43 11.18 14.51 -29.65
CA PRO A 43 12.51 13.97 -29.78
C PRO A 43 12.59 13.51 -31.23
N ALA A 44 13.46 14.16 -32.02
CA ALA A 44 13.91 13.56 -33.25
C ALA A 44 14.37 12.16 -32.84
N MET A 45 13.68 11.15 -33.35
CA MET A 45 13.97 9.74 -33.11
C MET A 45 15.45 9.56 -33.47
N MET A 46 16.32 9.59 -32.47
CA MET A 46 17.73 9.28 -32.67
C MET A 46 17.71 7.86 -33.19
N ALA A 47 18.18 7.65 -34.42
CA ALA A 47 18.36 6.31 -34.95
C ALA A 47 19.22 5.56 -33.92
N GLN A 48 18.61 4.58 -33.26
CA GLN A 48 19.22 3.83 -32.16
C GLN A 48 20.50 3.20 -32.69
N THR A 49 21.62 3.41 -32.01
CA THR A 49 22.95 3.08 -32.54
C THR A 49 23.24 1.61 -32.24
N TYR A 50 22.57 0.71 -32.95
CA TYR A 50 22.76 -0.72 -32.76
C TYR A 50 24.14 -1.18 -33.26
N CYS A 51 24.75 -2.12 -32.55
CA CYS A 51 25.89 -2.85 -33.10
C CYS A 51 25.43 -3.68 -34.32
N GLN A 52 25.78 -3.19 -35.51
CA GLN A 52 25.34 -3.79 -36.76
C GLN A 52 26.12 -5.08 -37.04
N PRO A 53 25.44 -6.17 -37.43
CA PRO A 53 26.05 -7.31 -38.09
C PRO A 53 26.96 -6.84 -39.22
N THR A 54 28.25 -7.09 -39.08
CA THR A 54 29.25 -6.78 -40.11
C THR A 54 30.03 -8.05 -40.45
N LYS A 55 30.55 -8.12 -41.68
CA LYS A 55 31.40 -9.21 -42.15
C LYS A 55 32.86 -8.81 -41.98
N SER A 56 33.73 -9.74 -41.59
CA SER A 56 35.17 -9.57 -41.84
C SER A 56 35.42 -9.60 -43.37
N SER A 57 36.27 -8.71 -43.88
CA SER A 57 36.45 -8.50 -45.33
C SER A 57 36.97 -9.76 -46.03
N GLY A 58 36.05 -10.56 -46.56
CA GLY A 58 36.32 -11.77 -47.33
C GLY A 58 36.10 -11.58 -48.82
N GLY A 59 37.05 -12.05 -49.64
CA GLY A 59 37.01 -11.89 -51.10
C GLY A 59 35.78 -12.52 -51.78
N LYS A 60 35.58 -12.21 -53.07
CA LYS A 60 34.43 -12.60 -53.92
C LYS A 60 34.09 -14.11 -53.98
N ASN A 61 34.95 -14.99 -53.46
CA ASN A 61 34.77 -16.45 -53.47
C ASN A 61 34.40 -17.03 -52.08
N TRP A 62 34.17 -16.18 -51.08
CA TRP A 62 33.91 -16.63 -49.71
C TRP A 62 32.39 -16.78 -49.49
N ALA A 63 31.85 -17.89 -50.01
CA ALA A 63 30.46 -18.30 -49.82
C ALA A 63 30.30 -18.92 -48.42
N HIS A 64 29.38 -18.39 -47.63
CA HIS A 64 29.02 -18.93 -46.32
C HIS A 64 28.43 -20.33 -46.51
N ALA A 65 28.79 -21.28 -45.65
CA ALA A 65 28.17 -22.61 -45.71
C ALA A 65 26.85 -22.61 -44.94
N ASN A 66 25.74 -22.88 -45.63
CA ASN A 66 24.41 -23.11 -45.05
C ASN A 66 24.45 -24.12 -43.88
N SER A 67 25.39 -25.05 -43.96
CA SER A 67 25.62 -26.08 -42.97
C SER A 67 26.26 -25.57 -41.67
N GLN A 68 26.57 -24.27 -41.55
CA GLN A 68 27.16 -23.61 -40.37
C GLN A 68 26.30 -22.45 -39.86
N SER A 69 25.10 -22.28 -40.41
CA SER A 69 24.22 -21.14 -40.13
C SER A 69 23.03 -21.53 -39.25
N PHE A 70 22.38 -20.55 -38.63
CA PHE A 70 21.11 -20.71 -37.95
C PHE A 70 20.03 -21.26 -38.90
N TYR A 71 19.11 -22.07 -38.36
CA TYR A 71 18.06 -22.74 -39.14
C TYR A 71 16.67 -22.40 -38.64
N SER A 72 16.38 -22.59 -37.36
CA SER A 72 15.03 -22.38 -36.85
C SER A 72 15.03 -21.96 -35.40
N LEU A 73 13.98 -21.23 -35.03
CA LEU A 73 13.68 -20.84 -33.68
C LEU A 73 12.22 -21.17 -33.37
N LYS A 74 12.00 -21.74 -32.20
CA LYS A 74 10.68 -21.82 -31.59
C LYS A 74 10.76 -21.19 -30.19
N VAL A 75 9.80 -20.35 -29.86
CA VAL A 75 9.69 -19.64 -28.57
C VAL A 75 8.44 -20.12 -27.88
N SER A 76 8.57 -20.54 -26.64
CA SER A 76 7.44 -20.82 -25.75
C SER A 76 7.50 -19.93 -24.52
N SER A 77 6.35 -19.42 -24.07
CA SER A 77 6.20 -18.67 -22.83
C SER A 77 5.18 -19.34 -21.91
N ASP A 78 5.57 -19.61 -20.67
CA ASP A 78 4.77 -20.33 -19.67
C ASP A 78 4.13 -21.63 -20.21
N GLY A 79 4.88 -22.36 -21.06
CA GLY A 79 4.44 -23.63 -21.65
C GLY A 79 3.63 -23.53 -22.94
N ASN A 80 3.32 -22.33 -23.43
CA ASN A 80 2.62 -22.13 -24.70
C ASN A 80 3.56 -21.63 -25.80
N ASP A 81 3.41 -22.15 -27.01
CA ASP A 81 4.17 -21.67 -28.16
C ASP A 81 3.69 -20.27 -28.57
N VAL A 82 4.60 -19.29 -28.53
CA VAL A 82 4.30 -17.89 -28.84
C VAL A 82 4.91 -17.44 -30.17
N TYR A 83 5.91 -18.15 -30.68
CA TYR A 83 6.54 -17.81 -31.95
C TYR A 83 7.32 -18.99 -32.56
N GLN A 84 7.35 -19.05 -33.89
CA GLN A 84 8.14 -20.00 -34.65
C GLN A 84 8.69 -19.34 -35.91
N PHE A 85 9.94 -19.65 -36.23
CA PHE A 85 10.66 -19.19 -37.41
C PHE A 85 11.50 -20.33 -37.99
N THR A 86 11.58 -20.43 -39.31
CA THR A 86 12.46 -21.35 -40.02
C THR A 86 13.04 -20.65 -41.25
N ASP A 87 14.37 -20.63 -41.38
CA ASP A 87 15.06 -20.27 -42.61
C ASP A 87 15.25 -21.51 -43.48
N GLU A 88 14.29 -21.76 -44.36
CA GLU A 88 14.29 -22.94 -45.23
C GLU A 88 15.45 -22.96 -46.24
N ASN A 89 16.04 -21.80 -46.53
CA ASN A 89 17.09 -21.66 -47.53
C ASN A 89 18.50 -21.71 -46.91
N CYS A 90 18.64 -21.44 -45.61
CA CYS A 90 19.91 -21.29 -44.88
C CYS A 90 20.93 -20.39 -45.59
N ASN A 91 20.49 -19.54 -46.53
CA ASN A 91 21.33 -18.75 -47.41
C ASN A 91 21.47 -17.30 -46.92
N ASN A 92 20.71 -16.90 -45.90
CA ASN A 92 20.72 -15.56 -45.36
C ASN A 92 21.82 -15.43 -44.30
N GLN A 93 22.99 -15.01 -44.78
CA GLN A 93 24.21 -14.74 -44.00
C GLN A 93 23.95 -13.79 -42.82
N TYR A 94 23.00 -12.89 -43.05
CA TYR A 94 22.50 -11.90 -42.12
C TYR A 94 21.01 -11.81 -42.36
N ASN A 95 20.23 -11.92 -41.29
CA ASN A 95 18.86 -11.47 -41.35
C ASN A 95 18.69 -10.28 -40.42
N TRP A 96 18.64 -9.10 -41.03
CA TRP A 96 18.18 -7.88 -40.39
C TRP A 96 16.64 -7.88 -40.41
N ILE A 97 16.01 -8.82 -39.70
CA ILE A 97 14.55 -8.83 -39.54
C ILE A 97 14.12 -7.91 -38.40
N GLN A 98 14.76 -6.76 -38.27
CA GLN A 98 14.25 -5.77 -37.33
C GLN A 98 12.83 -5.41 -37.79
N ASP A 99 11.88 -5.61 -36.87
CA ASP A 99 10.48 -5.20 -36.94
C ASP A 99 9.48 -6.02 -37.77
N GLU A 100 9.89 -6.94 -38.65
CA GLU A 100 8.93 -7.73 -39.45
C GLU A 100 8.57 -9.08 -38.85
N GLN A 101 9.48 -9.71 -38.09
CA GLN A 101 9.22 -11.00 -37.46
C GLN A 101 9.75 -11.03 -36.02
N GLY A 102 8.91 -11.52 -35.11
CA GLY A 102 9.14 -11.40 -33.69
C GLY A 102 7.94 -11.85 -32.87
N PHE A 103 8.02 -11.64 -31.55
CA PHE A 103 6.99 -12.07 -30.61
C PHE A 103 6.71 -11.03 -29.54
N THR A 104 5.56 -11.17 -28.88
CA THR A 104 5.16 -10.32 -27.75
C THR A 104 5.25 -11.12 -26.46
N THR A 105 5.78 -10.50 -25.39
CA THR A 105 5.85 -11.06 -24.05
C THR A 105 5.66 -9.96 -22.99
N SER A 106 5.60 -10.31 -21.71
CA SER A 106 5.50 -9.35 -20.60
C SER A 106 6.60 -9.59 -19.57
N THR A 107 6.92 -8.55 -18.80
CA THR A 107 7.87 -8.65 -17.67
C THR A 107 7.50 -9.79 -16.72
N GLY A 108 8.50 -10.51 -16.22
CA GLY A 108 8.36 -11.65 -15.30
C GLY A 108 8.01 -12.99 -15.95
N LYS A 109 7.74 -13.02 -17.27
CA LYS A 109 7.47 -14.28 -17.99
C LYS A 109 8.72 -15.10 -18.19
N LYS A 110 8.56 -16.43 -18.11
CA LYS A 110 9.61 -17.37 -18.50
C LYS A 110 9.52 -17.61 -20.01
N LEU A 111 10.66 -17.52 -20.69
CA LEU A 111 10.81 -17.85 -22.11
C LEU A 111 11.66 -19.11 -22.24
N VAL A 112 11.25 -19.99 -23.14
CA VAL A 112 12.01 -21.17 -23.57
C VAL A 112 12.23 -21.05 -25.07
N LEU A 113 13.50 -21.01 -25.48
CA LEU A 113 13.90 -20.91 -26.88
C LEU A 113 14.48 -22.25 -27.34
N ASP A 114 13.79 -22.90 -28.27
CA ASP A 114 14.27 -24.07 -28.99
C ASP A 114 14.97 -23.59 -30.26
N VAL A 115 16.30 -23.61 -30.25
CA VAL A 115 17.16 -23.06 -31.31
C VAL A 115 17.83 -24.19 -32.06
N ARG A 116 17.79 -24.13 -33.40
CA ARG A 116 18.48 -25.08 -34.27
C ARG A 116 19.43 -24.39 -35.24
N SER A 117 20.59 -25.01 -35.45
CA SER A 117 21.57 -24.56 -36.43
C SER A 117 22.12 -25.69 -37.29
N GLY A 118 22.88 -25.31 -38.31
CA GLY A 118 23.52 -26.21 -39.25
C GLY A 118 24.51 -27.15 -38.57
N ILE A 119 24.67 -28.32 -39.18
CA ILE A 119 25.43 -29.45 -38.65
C ILE A 119 26.90 -29.17 -38.38
N TRP A 120 27.54 -28.13 -38.94
CA TRP A 120 28.94 -27.79 -38.69
C TRP A 120 29.12 -26.52 -37.85
N THR A 121 28.05 -26.04 -37.21
CA THR A 121 28.14 -24.91 -36.28
C THR A 121 28.97 -25.33 -35.05
N TRP A 122 29.92 -24.50 -34.66
CA TRP A 122 30.79 -24.72 -33.53
C TRP A 122 30.11 -24.33 -32.22
N ASP A 123 29.48 -23.15 -32.18
CA ASP A 123 28.74 -22.68 -31.01
C ASP A 123 27.55 -21.81 -31.39
N ILE A 124 26.59 -21.70 -30.47
CA ILE A 124 25.38 -20.90 -30.61
C ILE A 124 25.27 -20.00 -29.36
N GLN A 125 25.08 -18.72 -29.57
CA GLN A 125 24.86 -17.73 -28.52
C GLN A 125 23.54 -17.00 -28.74
N VAL A 126 22.83 -16.72 -27.65
CA VAL A 126 21.59 -15.96 -27.64
C VAL A 126 21.71 -14.82 -26.63
N GLY A 127 21.20 -13.65 -26.96
CA GLY A 127 21.19 -12.47 -26.08
C GLY A 127 19.99 -11.57 -26.37
N PHE A 128 19.57 -10.81 -25.36
CA PHE A 128 18.44 -9.89 -25.42
C PHE A 128 18.90 -8.47 -25.10
N ASP A 129 18.35 -7.49 -25.79
CA ASP A 129 18.55 -6.06 -25.53
C ASP A 129 17.36 -5.60 -24.67
N TRP A 130 17.26 -6.04 -23.42
CA TRP A 130 16.05 -5.88 -22.62
C TRP A 130 15.70 -4.43 -22.35
N ASP A 131 16.69 -3.56 -22.18
CA ASP A 131 16.49 -2.14 -21.89
C ASP A 131 16.46 -1.25 -23.13
N GLY A 132 16.76 -1.80 -24.32
CA GLY A 132 16.70 -1.07 -25.57
C GLY A 132 17.82 -0.03 -25.67
N ASP A 133 18.97 -0.24 -25.04
CA ASP A 133 20.12 0.67 -25.20
C ASP A 133 20.98 0.32 -26.43
N GLY A 134 20.79 -0.87 -27.00
CA GLY A 134 21.48 -1.36 -28.19
C GLY A 134 22.61 -2.36 -27.89
N ASP A 135 22.98 -2.53 -26.63
CA ASP A 135 23.82 -3.63 -26.19
C ASP A 135 22.96 -4.90 -25.97
N PHE A 136 23.61 -6.04 -25.75
CA PHE A 136 22.89 -7.28 -25.45
C PHE A 136 23.24 -7.71 -24.03
N GLU A 137 22.20 -7.89 -23.21
CA GLU A 137 22.25 -8.48 -21.88
C GLU A 137 21.72 -9.92 -21.90
N ASP A 138 21.77 -10.54 -20.71
CA ASP A 138 21.26 -11.89 -20.43
C ASP A 138 21.67 -12.88 -21.52
N ILE A 139 22.99 -13.00 -21.69
CA ILE A 139 23.58 -13.78 -22.76
C ILE A 139 23.75 -15.23 -22.31
N GLN A 140 23.33 -16.18 -23.13
CA GLN A 140 23.59 -17.61 -22.94
C GLN A 140 24.27 -18.23 -24.16
N ARG A 141 25.04 -19.30 -23.94
CA ARG A 141 25.73 -20.09 -24.97
C ARG A 141 25.43 -21.58 -24.84
N ALA A 142 25.43 -22.28 -25.97
CA ALA A 142 25.16 -23.71 -26.05
C ALA A 142 26.33 -24.56 -25.53
N PHE A 143 27.57 -24.16 -25.81
CA PHE A 143 28.75 -24.96 -25.50
C PHE A 143 29.84 -24.24 -24.71
N SER A 144 30.24 -23.04 -25.14
CA SER A 144 31.36 -22.31 -24.52
C SER A 144 30.90 -21.34 -23.44
N THR A 145 31.86 -20.80 -22.69
CA THR A 145 31.58 -19.74 -21.70
C THR A 145 31.44 -18.38 -22.39
N VAL A 146 30.40 -17.62 -22.04
CA VAL A 146 30.20 -16.22 -22.49
C VAL A 146 31.43 -15.37 -22.19
N GLY A 147 31.80 -14.45 -23.10
CA GLY A 147 32.94 -13.56 -22.90
C GLY A 147 34.32 -14.17 -23.19
N LYS A 148 34.37 -15.44 -23.62
CA LYS A 148 35.62 -16.14 -23.92
C LYS A 148 35.64 -16.66 -25.34
N LYS A 149 36.84 -16.69 -25.92
CA LYS A 149 37.13 -17.45 -27.15
C LYS A 149 36.77 -18.93 -26.97
N PRO A 150 35.93 -19.52 -27.85
CA PRO A 150 35.64 -20.94 -27.83
C PRO A 150 36.91 -21.78 -28.06
N THR A 151 37.05 -22.87 -27.31
CA THR A 151 38.06 -23.90 -27.56
C THR A 151 37.41 -25.13 -28.16
N GLU A 152 38.17 -25.99 -28.84
CA GLU A 152 37.63 -27.25 -29.41
C GLU A 152 36.94 -28.12 -28.34
N LYS A 153 37.43 -28.07 -27.09
CA LYS A 153 36.84 -28.74 -25.93
C LYS A 153 35.55 -28.10 -25.41
N GLU A 154 35.17 -26.93 -25.87
CA GLU A 154 34.02 -26.16 -25.39
C GLU A 154 33.08 -25.80 -26.54
N THR A 155 33.01 -26.66 -27.56
CA THR A 155 32.18 -26.46 -28.76
C THR A 155 31.37 -27.72 -29.04
N SER A 156 30.57 -27.71 -30.11
CA SER A 156 29.91 -28.91 -30.63
C SER A 156 30.92 -30.02 -31.01
N TRP A 157 32.21 -29.71 -31.14
CA TRP A 157 33.26 -30.71 -31.39
C TRP A 157 33.82 -31.38 -30.14
N ASN A 158 33.32 -31.02 -28.95
CA ASN A 158 33.77 -31.63 -27.72
C ASN A 158 33.58 -33.17 -27.79
N PRO A 159 34.64 -33.97 -27.49
CA PRO A 159 34.58 -35.43 -27.52
C PRO A 159 33.45 -36.06 -26.70
N LYS A 160 32.89 -35.35 -25.70
CA LYS A 160 31.71 -35.83 -24.96
C LYS A 160 30.47 -36.05 -25.83
N TYR A 161 30.44 -35.46 -27.03
CA TYR A 161 29.37 -35.64 -28.02
C TYR A 161 29.77 -36.62 -29.15
N SER A 162 30.76 -37.49 -28.92
CA SER A 162 31.32 -38.42 -29.93
C SER A 162 30.30 -39.33 -30.61
N ASP A 163 29.16 -39.57 -29.97
CA ASP A 163 28.11 -40.45 -30.49
C ASP A 163 27.10 -39.70 -31.38
N THR A 164 27.24 -38.37 -31.46
CA THR A 164 26.38 -37.49 -32.26
C THR A 164 27.24 -36.53 -33.06
N TYR A 165 27.07 -35.23 -32.85
CA TYR A 165 27.65 -34.21 -33.69
C TYR A 165 29.18 -34.08 -33.52
N ALA A 166 29.86 -34.51 -32.46
CA ALA A 166 31.34 -34.40 -32.48
C ALA A 166 32.03 -35.37 -33.48
N ASN A 167 31.31 -36.32 -34.06
CA ASN A 167 31.85 -37.30 -35.01
C ASN A 167 31.64 -36.89 -36.47
N ALA A 168 32.73 -36.76 -37.23
CA ALA A 168 32.69 -36.35 -38.64
C ALA A 168 31.84 -37.28 -39.53
N LYS A 169 31.94 -38.60 -39.37
CA LYS A 169 31.13 -39.56 -40.15
C LYS A 169 29.64 -39.44 -39.82
N TRP A 170 29.32 -39.20 -38.55
CA TRP A 170 27.95 -38.96 -38.13
C TRP A 170 27.42 -37.66 -38.74
N ARG A 171 28.19 -36.57 -38.67
CA ARG A 171 27.83 -35.28 -39.29
C ARG A 171 27.61 -35.42 -40.79
N GLU A 172 28.48 -36.12 -41.52
CA GLU A 172 28.34 -36.39 -42.96
C GLU A 172 27.09 -37.21 -43.28
N ALA A 173 26.82 -38.27 -42.52
CA ALA A 173 25.62 -39.09 -42.70
C ALA A 173 24.34 -38.29 -42.45
N GLU A 174 24.33 -37.47 -41.40
CA GLU A 174 23.20 -36.62 -41.05
C GLU A 174 23.02 -35.46 -42.04
N GLN A 175 24.12 -34.92 -42.56
CA GLN A 175 24.10 -33.94 -43.64
C GLN A 175 23.52 -34.53 -44.93
N ASN A 176 23.79 -35.80 -45.23
CA ASN A 176 23.16 -36.49 -46.38
C ASN A 176 21.66 -36.76 -46.14
N ARG A 177 21.27 -37.04 -44.88
CA ARG A 177 19.89 -37.38 -44.51
C ARG A 177 18.97 -36.18 -44.42
N LEU A 178 19.42 -35.10 -43.78
CA LEU A 178 18.63 -33.90 -43.49
C LEU A 178 19.07 -32.67 -44.31
N GLY A 179 20.19 -32.76 -45.04
CA GLY A 179 20.82 -31.60 -45.63
C GLY A 179 21.51 -30.73 -44.56
N HIS A 180 21.41 -29.42 -44.74
CA HIS A 180 21.92 -28.42 -43.80
C HIS A 180 20.92 -28.08 -42.67
N ARG A 181 19.76 -28.76 -42.61
CA ARG A 181 18.61 -28.38 -41.79
C ARG A 181 18.79 -28.75 -40.31
N GLY A 182 19.02 -27.74 -39.47
CA GLY A 182 18.69 -27.72 -38.04
C GLY A 182 19.10 -28.94 -37.22
N VAL A 183 20.32 -29.43 -37.43
CA VAL A 183 20.80 -30.69 -36.86
C VAL A 183 21.32 -30.51 -35.44
N LEU A 184 21.95 -29.37 -35.15
CA LEU A 184 22.30 -29.02 -33.78
C LEU A 184 21.10 -28.38 -33.11
N TYR A 185 20.73 -28.88 -31.94
CA TYR A 185 19.58 -28.44 -31.17
C TYR A 185 19.99 -28.06 -29.75
N HIS A 186 19.60 -26.86 -29.34
CA HIS A 186 19.76 -26.37 -27.98
C HIS A 186 18.51 -25.67 -27.50
N GLN A 187 18.25 -25.83 -26.20
CA GLN A 187 17.20 -25.11 -25.51
C GLN A 187 17.83 -24.08 -24.57
N PHE A 188 17.36 -22.83 -24.65
CA PHE A 188 17.73 -21.76 -23.75
C PHE A 188 16.53 -21.32 -22.93
N THR A 189 16.76 -20.84 -21.71
CA THR A 189 15.69 -20.40 -20.81
C THR A 189 16.01 -19.02 -20.26
N PHE A 190 15.09 -18.08 -20.44
CA PHE A 190 15.23 -16.70 -19.98
C PHE A 190 14.05 -16.29 -19.10
N THR A 191 14.26 -15.30 -18.24
CA THR A 191 13.17 -14.63 -17.52
C THR A 191 13.16 -13.18 -17.96
N VAL A 192 12.03 -12.70 -18.48
CA VAL A 192 11.91 -11.29 -18.89
C VAL A 192 12.07 -10.42 -17.63
N PRO A 193 13.10 -9.56 -17.54
CA PRO A 193 13.38 -8.84 -16.31
C PRO A 193 12.34 -7.74 -16.07
N SER A 194 12.16 -7.33 -14.81
CA SER A 194 11.17 -6.33 -14.43
C SER A 194 11.49 -4.92 -14.95
N ASN A 195 12.75 -4.66 -15.29
CA ASN A 195 13.23 -3.40 -15.87
C ASN A 195 13.32 -3.41 -17.39
N ALA A 196 12.82 -4.45 -18.08
CA ALA A 196 12.77 -4.46 -19.54
C ALA A 196 11.96 -3.26 -20.05
N ILE A 197 12.42 -2.63 -21.14
CA ILE A 197 11.76 -1.49 -21.75
C ILE A 197 10.36 -1.88 -22.21
N ASN A 198 9.36 -1.06 -21.89
CA ASN A 198 8.02 -1.25 -22.44
C ASN A 198 8.00 -0.82 -23.92
N GLY A 199 7.54 -1.70 -24.80
CA GLY A 199 7.56 -1.48 -26.25
C GLY A 199 8.49 -2.43 -26.99
N LYS A 200 8.98 -1.99 -28.16
CA LYS A 200 9.82 -2.82 -29.03
C LYS A 200 11.28 -2.82 -28.55
N THR A 201 11.86 -3.99 -28.54
CA THR A 201 13.29 -4.23 -28.48
C THR A 201 13.65 -5.47 -29.34
N ARG A 202 14.80 -6.09 -29.13
CA ARG A 202 15.32 -7.19 -29.95
C ARG A 202 15.99 -8.30 -29.13
N MET A 203 16.13 -9.43 -29.79
CA MET A 203 17.05 -10.49 -29.41
C MET A 203 17.91 -10.89 -30.60
N ARG A 204 19.07 -11.48 -30.33
CA ARG A 204 20.00 -11.97 -31.34
C ARG A 204 20.36 -13.42 -31.12
N ILE A 205 20.42 -14.17 -32.21
CA ILE A 205 21.02 -15.49 -32.27
C ILE A 205 22.27 -15.40 -33.15
N LEU A 206 23.40 -15.77 -32.57
CA LEU A 206 24.71 -15.78 -33.21
C LEU A 206 25.21 -17.23 -33.30
N CYS A 207 25.59 -17.67 -34.50
CA CYS A 207 26.19 -18.99 -34.75
C CYS A 207 27.65 -18.81 -35.18
N ASP A 208 28.59 -19.47 -34.51
CA ASP A 208 30.00 -19.56 -34.90
C ASP A 208 30.20 -20.75 -35.84
N GLY A 209 30.84 -20.52 -36.99
CA GLY A 209 31.29 -21.60 -37.88
C GLY A 209 32.80 -21.73 -38.02
N ASP A 210 33.59 -20.79 -37.48
CA ASP A 210 35.04 -20.67 -37.75
C ASP A 210 35.94 -21.24 -36.65
N GLY A 211 35.37 -21.61 -35.50
CA GLY A 211 36.12 -22.32 -34.46
C GLY A 211 37.15 -21.48 -33.72
N GLY A 212 36.82 -20.21 -33.44
CA GLY A 212 37.54 -19.41 -32.46
C GLY A 212 38.77 -18.65 -32.96
N SER A 213 38.72 -17.98 -34.11
CA SER A 213 39.81 -17.05 -34.49
C SER A 213 39.83 -15.74 -33.65
N ALA A 214 38.71 -15.38 -33.00
CA ALA A 214 38.55 -14.21 -32.13
C ALA A 214 37.54 -14.47 -30.99
N ASP A 215 37.32 -13.47 -30.12
CA ASP A 215 36.28 -13.51 -29.08
C ASP A 215 34.88 -13.54 -29.73
N PHE A 216 34.05 -14.47 -29.28
CA PHE A 216 32.73 -14.75 -29.86
C PHE A 216 31.66 -13.84 -29.24
N GLU A 217 31.68 -12.54 -29.54
CA GLU A 217 30.77 -11.58 -28.89
C GLU A 217 29.58 -11.20 -29.78
N MET A 218 28.45 -10.84 -29.15
CA MET A 218 27.18 -10.49 -29.82
C MET A 218 27.27 -9.36 -30.84
N CYS A 219 28.25 -8.47 -30.65
CA CYS A 219 28.50 -7.32 -31.51
C CYS A 219 29.75 -7.48 -32.39
N SER A 220 30.45 -8.62 -32.31
CA SER A 220 31.60 -8.90 -33.17
C SER A 220 31.16 -9.25 -34.59
N PRO A 221 31.98 -8.92 -35.62
CA PRO A 221 31.72 -9.37 -36.97
C PRO A 221 31.67 -10.90 -37.07
N VAL A 222 30.74 -11.44 -37.85
CA VAL A 222 30.78 -12.87 -38.22
C VAL A 222 31.89 -13.06 -39.24
N GLY A 223 32.67 -14.11 -39.04
CA GLY A 223 33.78 -14.49 -39.91
C GLY A 223 33.33 -15.16 -41.22
N TYR A 224 34.18 -16.04 -41.73
CA TYR A 224 33.97 -16.81 -42.95
C TYR A 224 32.78 -17.76 -42.84
N ALA A 225 32.59 -18.38 -41.67
CA ALA A 225 31.49 -19.30 -41.38
C ALA A 225 30.72 -18.89 -40.12
N GLY A 226 29.39 -19.04 -40.18
CA GLY A 226 28.47 -18.61 -39.14
C GLY A 226 27.35 -17.72 -39.68
N SER A 227 26.49 -17.24 -38.78
CA SER A 227 25.36 -16.36 -39.12
C SER A 227 24.90 -15.52 -37.93
N MET A 228 24.28 -14.37 -38.21
CA MET A 228 23.60 -13.53 -37.22
C MET A 228 22.14 -13.29 -37.62
N HIS A 229 21.23 -13.49 -36.65
CA HIS A 229 19.79 -13.29 -36.83
C HIS A 229 19.23 -12.46 -35.68
N ASP A 230 18.65 -11.31 -36.00
CA ASP A 230 17.91 -10.47 -35.06
C ASP A 230 16.41 -10.75 -35.19
N PHE A 231 15.71 -10.79 -34.05
CA PHE A 231 14.25 -10.91 -33.97
C PHE A 231 13.68 -9.78 -33.13
N GLY A 232 12.51 -9.26 -33.54
CA GLY A 232 11.77 -8.28 -32.74
C GLY A 232 11.17 -8.90 -31.47
N VAL A 233 11.25 -8.19 -30.37
CA VAL A 233 10.59 -8.55 -29.10
C VAL A 233 9.76 -7.36 -28.64
N THR A 234 8.45 -7.53 -28.52
CA THR A 234 7.58 -6.49 -27.94
C THR A 234 7.28 -6.84 -26.50
N ILE A 235 7.73 -6.00 -25.57
CA ILE A 235 7.42 -6.13 -24.15
C ILE A 235 6.17 -5.32 -23.85
N VAL A 236 5.16 -5.98 -23.29
CA VAL A 236 4.00 -5.31 -22.70
C VAL A 236 4.13 -5.33 -21.18
N SER A 237 4.44 -4.20 -20.58
CA SER A 237 4.37 -4.06 -19.12
C SER A 237 2.90 -3.88 -18.72
N LYS A 238 2.31 -4.82 -17.99
CA LYS A 238 1.05 -4.53 -17.28
C LYS A 238 1.39 -3.60 -16.12
N ASN A 239 0.91 -2.37 -16.18
CA ASN A 239 1.04 -1.45 -15.06
C ASN A 239 0.36 -2.04 -13.81
N THR A 240 0.94 -1.88 -12.63
CA THR A 240 0.32 -2.28 -11.37
C THR A 240 -0.58 -1.16 -10.86
N ALA A 241 -1.78 -1.50 -10.38
CA ALA A 241 -2.66 -0.52 -9.73
C ALA A 241 -1.99 0.05 -8.47
N ALA A 242 -2.26 1.32 -8.17
CA ALA A 242 -1.72 2.00 -7.00
C ALA A 242 -2.29 1.39 -5.71
N LYS A 243 -1.42 1.16 -4.74
CA LYS A 243 -1.77 0.64 -3.42
C LYS A 243 -2.85 1.55 -2.77
N PRO A 244 -3.92 0.98 -2.20
CA PRO A 244 -4.91 1.76 -1.48
C PRO A 244 -4.32 2.50 -0.27
N VAL A 245 -4.96 3.61 0.09
CA VAL A 245 -4.63 4.44 1.27
C VAL A 245 -5.85 4.53 2.16
N PHE A 246 -5.66 4.35 3.46
CA PHE A 246 -6.71 4.48 4.48
C PHE A 246 -6.70 5.89 5.07
N SER A 247 -7.89 6.46 5.30
CA SER A 247 -8.01 7.80 5.89
C SER A 247 -7.72 7.85 7.39
N VAL A 248 -7.81 6.70 8.07
CA VAL A 248 -7.53 6.55 9.50
C VAL A 248 -6.27 5.71 9.62
N ALA A 249 -5.31 6.18 10.42
CA ALA A 249 -4.09 5.41 10.69
C ALA A 249 -4.41 4.17 11.54
N ASP A 250 -3.56 3.15 11.46
CA ASP A 250 -3.62 2.05 12.41
C ASP A 250 -3.39 2.56 13.84
N GLY A 251 -3.98 1.89 14.82
CA GLY A 251 -3.89 2.34 16.21
C GLY A 251 -4.99 1.82 17.12
N ILE A 252 -4.93 2.31 18.36
CA ILE A 252 -5.91 2.05 19.42
C ILE A 252 -6.89 3.21 19.47
N TYR A 253 -8.18 2.90 19.43
CA TYR A 253 -9.26 3.88 19.46
C TYR A 253 -10.28 3.47 20.52
N LYS A 254 -10.82 4.44 21.26
CA LYS A 254 -11.89 4.16 22.23
C LYS A 254 -13.29 4.20 21.60
N MET A 255 -13.42 4.71 20.38
CA MET A 255 -14.67 4.83 19.63
C MET A 255 -14.57 4.15 18.26
N ASP A 256 -15.73 3.78 17.70
CA ASP A 256 -15.82 3.23 16.34
C ASP A 256 -15.19 4.18 15.32
N GLN A 257 -14.53 3.62 14.30
CA GLN A 257 -13.88 4.38 13.24
C GLN A 257 -14.62 4.22 11.90
N MET A 258 -14.69 5.30 11.12
CA MET A 258 -15.19 5.29 9.74
C MET A 258 -14.03 5.49 8.78
N VAL A 259 -13.55 4.39 8.19
CA VAL A 259 -12.34 4.38 7.36
C VAL A 259 -12.69 4.55 5.89
N THR A 260 -12.26 5.65 5.28
CA THR A 260 -12.33 5.84 3.83
C THR A 260 -11.12 5.20 3.17
N ILE A 261 -11.33 4.53 2.03
CA ILE A 261 -10.26 3.88 1.26
C ILE A 261 -10.17 4.55 -0.10
N THR A 262 -8.96 4.98 -0.48
CA THR A 262 -8.71 5.66 -1.76
C THR A 262 -7.57 5.00 -2.53
N THR A 263 -7.50 5.22 -3.84
CA THR A 263 -6.38 4.81 -4.68
C THR A 263 -6.11 5.88 -5.73
N ASN A 264 -4.84 6.02 -6.12
CA ASN A 264 -4.42 6.95 -7.17
C ASN A 264 -4.61 6.37 -8.59
N THR A 265 -5.08 5.13 -8.74
CA THR A 265 -5.45 4.56 -10.05
C THR A 265 -6.89 4.93 -10.39
N PRO A 266 -7.13 5.82 -11.38
CA PRO A 266 -8.49 6.23 -11.73
C PRO A 266 -9.36 5.03 -12.14
N ASP A 267 -10.62 5.05 -11.71
CA ASP A 267 -11.64 4.00 -11.92
C ASP A 267 -11.20 2.56 -11.59
N ALA A 268 -10.21 2.38 -10.71
CA ALA A 268 -9.95 1.07 -10.12
C ALA A 268 -11.02 0.74 -9.08
N LYS A 269 -11.42 -0.53 -9.01
CA LYS A 269 -12.28 -1.06 -7.94
C LYS A 269 -11.42 -1.44 -6.76
N ILE A 270 -11.85 -1.08 -5.55
CA ILE A 270 -11.15 -1.45 -4.31
C ILE A 270 -11.89 -2.61 -3.65
N TYR A 271 -11.15 -3.64 -3.26
CA TYR A 271 -11.67 -4.79 -2.51
C TYR A 271 -10.98 -4.90 -1.16
N TYR A 272 -11.73 -5.19 -0.10
CA TYR A 272 -11.21 -5.23 1.26
C TYR A 272 -11.73 -6.39 2.11
N THR A 273 -11.05 -6.66 3.22
CA THR A 273 -11.40 -7.65 4.24
C THR A 273 -11.12 -7.06 5.63
N LEU A 274 -11.86 -7.52 6.65
CA LEU A 274 -11.75 -7.04 8.03
C LEU A 274 -11.18 -8.08 9.00
N ASP A 275 -11.06 -9.33 8.54
CA ASP A 275 -10.56 -10.48 9.30
C ASP A 275 -9.05 -10.71 9.11
N GLY A 276 -8.37 -9.84 8.34
CA GLY A 276 -6.96 -9.96 8.02
C GLY A 276 -6.61 -10.97 6.92
N SER A 277 -7.58 -11.61 6.27
CA SER A 277 -7.34 -12.41 5.06
C SER A 277 -6.90 -11.51 3.89
N THR A 278 -6.11 -12.01 2.94
CA THR A 278 -5.70 -11.20 1.78
C THR A 278 -6.88 -11.04 0.82
N PRO A 279 -7.31 -9.80 0.51
CA PRO A 279 -8.42 -9.58 -0.40
C PRO A 279 -8.00 -9.83 -1.86
N THR A 280 -8.97 -10.32 -2.63
CA THR A 280 -8.98 -10.47 -4.08
C THR A 280 -10.35 -10.01 -4.57
N ALA A 281 -10.53 -9.87 -5.89
CA ALA A 281 -11.85 -9.59 -6.45
C ALA A 281 -12.89 -10.69 -6.17
N ALA A 282 -12.47 -11.90 -5.78
CA ALA A 282 -13.35 -13.05 -5.53
C ALA A 282 -13.76 -13.24 -4.06
N ASN A 283 -12.91 -12.85 -3.10
CA ASN A 283 -13.15 -13.04 -1.66
C ASN A 283 -13.26 -11.73 -0.87
N GLY A 284 -12.87 -10.59 -1.45
CA GLY A 284 -12.96 -9.28 -0.80
C GLY A 284 -14.33 -8.64 -1.00
N MET A 285 -14.73 -7.78 -0.06
CA MET A 285 -15.89 -6.91 -0.18
C MET A 285 -15.55 -5.73 -1.09
N LEU A 286 -16.44 -5.40 -2.02
CA LEU A 286 -16.30 -4.19 -2.85
C LEU A 286 -16.48 -2.95 -1.97
N TYR A 287 -15.55 -2.01 -2.08
CA TYR A 287 -15.63 -0.74 -1.36
C TYR A 287 -16.61 0.23 -2.04
N GLU A 288 -17.74 0.52 -1.39
CA GLU A 288 -18.78 1.42 -1.89
C GLU A 288 -19.05 2.62 -0.96
N SER A 289 -18.67 2.50 0.32
CA SER A 289 -18.84 3.54 1.34
C SER A 289 -17.78 3.38 2.43
N PRO A 290 -17.48 4.41 3.25
CA PRO A 290 -16.55 4.30 4.38
C PRO A 290 -16.81 3.05 5.24
N VAL A 291 -15.74 2.31 5.54
CA VAL A 291 -15.79 1.05 6.27
C VAL A 291 -15.91 1.34 7.76
N LYS A 292 -16.99 0.87 8.38
CA LYS A 292 -17.17 0.94 9.83
C LYS A 292 -16.31 -0.13 10.51
N VAL A 293 -15.35 0.31 11.31
CA VAL A 293 -14.57 -0.54 12.21
C VAL A 293 -15.09 -0.32 13.62
N SER A 294 -15.77 -1.33 14.17
CA SER A 294 -16.51 -1.21 15.44
C SER A 294 -15.98 -2.12 16.54
N GLY A 295 -16.13 -1.68 17.78
CA GLY A 295 -15.87 -2.49 18.97
C GLY A 295 -17.14 -2.75 19.78
N LEU A 296 -17.09 -3.81 20.60
CA LEU A 296 -18.12 -4.12 21.58
C LEU A 296 -17.88 -3.37 22.88
N GLU A 297 -18.94 -2.82 23.48
CA GLU A 297 -18.85 -2.18 24.81
C GLU A 297 -18.31 -3.16 25.85
N GLY A 298 -17.51 -2.65 26.78
CA GLY A 298 -16.81 -3.42 27.80
C GLY A 298 -15.68 -4.31 27.29
N ASN A 299 -15.31 -4.23 26.01
CA ASN A 299 -14.34 -5.13 25.39
C ASN A 299 -13.25 -4.39 24.59
N THR A 300 -12.19 -5.13 24.30
CA THR A 300 -11.18 -4.75 23.29
C THR A 300 -11.41 -5.60 22.06
N THR A 301 -11.65 -4.97 20.91
CA THR A 301 -11.88 -5.65 19.63
C THR A 301 -10.75 -5.32 18.67
N GLU A 302 -10.06 -6.33 18.17
CA GLU A 302 -9.03 -6.17 17.14
C GLU A 302 -9.61 -6.44 15.75
N VAL A 303 -9.36 -5.53 14.81
CA VAL A 303 -9.81 -5.63 13.42
C VAL A 303 -8.62 -5.38 12.50
N THR A 304 -8.40 -6.28 11.53
CA THR A 304 -7.34 -6.10 10.54
C THR A 304 -7.97 -5.80 9.18
N LEU A 305 -7.94 -4.52 8.80
CA LEU A 305 -8.40 -4.07 7.50
C LEU A 305 -7.28 -4.30 6.47
N LYS A 306 -7.56 -5.09 5.45
CA LYS A 306 -6.70 -5.21 4.26
C LYS A 306 -7.45 -4.77 3.02
N ALA A 307 -6.77 -4.14 2.08
CA ALA A 307 -7.37 -3.70 0.82
C ALA A 307 -6.42 -3.82 -0.39
N ILE A 308 -6.98 -4.07 -1.57
CA ILE A 308 -6.30 -3.98 -2.87
C ILE A 308 -7.13 -3.14 -3.85
N ALA A 309 -6.46 -2.56 -4.84
CA ALA A 309 -7.09 -1.95 -6.01
C ALA A 309 -6.92 -2.87 -7.23
N VAL A 310 -7.98 -3.00 -8.01
CA VAL A 310 -8.05 -3.83 -9.23
C VAL A 310 -8.59 -2.99 -10.37
N LYS A 311 -7.90 -3.01 -11.50
CA LYS A 311 -8.27 -2.31 -12.75
C LYS A 311 -8.02 -3.26 -13.92
N ASP A 312 -8.99 -3.38 -14.82
CA ASP A 312 -8.85 -4.21 -16.01
C ASP A 312 -7.66 -3.75 -16.86
N GLY A 313 -6.85 -4.70 -17.32
CA GLY A 313 -5.61 -4.43 -18.07
C GLY A 313 -4.39 -4.08 -17.20
N MET A 314 -4.54 -4.02 -15.87
CA MET A 314 -3.46 -3.81 -14.91
C MET A 314 -3.26 -5.04 -14.03
N GLU A 315 -2.08 -5.16 -13.42
CA GLU A 315 -1.90 -6.07 -12.29
C GLU A 315 -2.52 -5.46 -11.02
N ALA A 316 -3.04 -6.30 -10.14
CA ALA A 316 -3.62 -5.85 -8.87
C ALA A 316 -2.58 -5.13 -8.02
N SER A 317 -3.00 -4.15 -7.23
CA SER A 317 -2.09 -3.41 -6.37
C SER A 317 -1.44 -4.29 -5.31
N ASN A 318 -0.35 -3.81 -4.72
CA ASN A 318 0.10 -4.31 -3.43
C ASN A 318 -1.01 -4.16 -2.37
N VAL A 319 -0.99 -5.03 -1.37
CA VAL A 319 -1.98 -5.04 -0.27
C VAL A 319 -1.71 -3.88 0.69
N ALA A 320 -2.72 -3.05 0.93
CA ALA A 320 -2.76 -2.13 2.06
C ALA A 320 -3.22 -2.88 3.32
N THR A 321 -2.61 -2.60 4.47
CA THR A 321 -2.95 -3.26 5.75
C THR A 321 -2.94 -2.23 6.85
N ALA A 322 -3.98 -2.21 7.68
CA ALA A 322 -4.07 -1.45 8.91
C ALA A 322 -4.69 -2.32 10.01
N LYS A 323 -4.18 -2.17 11.23
CA LYS A 323 -4.70 -2.84 12.41
C LYS A 323 -5.37 -1.80 13.31
N TYR A 324 -6.63 -2.05 13.65
CA TYR A 324 -7.40 -1.21 14.54
C TYR A 324 -7.73 -2.00 15.79
N THR A 325 -7.45 -1.42 16.94
CA THR A 325 -7.87 -1.95 18.24
C THR A 325 -8.91 -1.00 18.81
N ILE A 326 -10.18 -1.42 18.79
CA ILE A 326 -11.28 -0.64 19.38
C ILE A 326 -11.43 -1.06 20.84
N GLN A 327 -11.01 -0.21 21.77
CA GLN A 327 -11.01 -0.44 23.21
C GLN A 327 -12.13 0.35 23.88
N LYS A 328 -13.33 -0.24 23.92
CA LYS A 328 -14.49 0.34 24.62
C LYS A 328 -14.55 -0.14 26.06
N ALA A 329 -13.47 0.07 26.80
CA ALA A 329 -13.34 -0.35 28.17
C ALA A 329 -12.49 0.65 28.95
N TRP A 330 -12.95 1.02 30.14
CA TRP A 330 -12.18 1.85 31.07
C TRP A 330 -10.90 1.14 31.53
N SER A 331 -9.86 1.91 31.77
CA SER A 331 -8.58 1.39 32.26
C SER A 331 -8.73 0.73 33.63
N ILE A 332 -8.11 -0.42 33.81
CA ILE A 332 -8.00 -1.08 35.12
C ILE A 332 -6.74 -0.60 35.80
N VAL A 333 -6.91 0.11 36.91
CA VAL A 333 -5.78 0.65 37.67
C VAL A 333 -4.98 -0.49 38.30
N LYS A 334 -3.65 -0.37 38.24
CA LYS A 334 -2.71 -1.34 38.82
C LYS A 334 -2.15 -0.81 40.13
N GLY A 335 -1.62 -1.70 40.97
CA GLY A 335 -1.14 -1.31 42.28
C GLY A 335 -0.95 -2.44 43.26
N THR A 336 -0.62 -2.08 44.50
CA THR A 336 -0.44 -3.01 45.61
C THR A 336 -1.38 -2.66 46.75
N VAL A 337 -2.09 -3.65 47.30
CA VAL A 337 -2.85 -3.43 48.53
C VAL A 337 -1.85 -3.31 49.69
N HIS A 338 -1.93 -2.21 50.44
CA HIS A 338 -1.04 -2.01 51.58
C HIS A 338 -1.17 -3.20 52.57
N PRO A 339 -0.09 -3.83 53.05
CA PRO A 339 -0.19 -5.12 53.74
C PRO A 339 -0.78 -5.04 55.16
N THR A 340 -0.55 -3.94 55.88
CA THR A 340 -0.78 -3.86 57.34
C THR A 340 -1.81 -2.84 57.77
N GLU A 341 -2.17 -1.89 56.91
CA GLU A 341 -3.10 -0.80 57.25
C GLU A 341 -4.42 -0.98 56.52
N ASP A 342 -5.51 -0.72 57.23
CA ASP A 342 -6.85 -0.69 56.66
C ASP A 342 -7.08 0.65 55.97
N ARG A 343 -6.82 0.72 54.66
CA ARG A 343 -7.11 1.87 53.79
C ARG A 343 -8.14 1.46 52.74
N TYR A 344 -9.43 1.73 52.99
CA TYR A 344 -10.52 1.40 52.06
C TYR A 344 -11.78 2.26 52.30
N ILE A 345 -12.65 2.38 51.28
CA ILE A 345 -13.98 2.99 51.42
C ILE A 345 -14.86 2.06 52.27
N THR A 346 -15.47 2.58 53.33
CA THR A 346 -16.48 1.86 54.13
C THR A 346 -17.90 2.12 53.64
N SER A 347 -18.18 3.31 53.08
CA SER A 347 -19.45 3.61 52.41
C SER A 347 -19.30 4.69 51.34
N ALA A 348 -20.11 4.59 50.29
CA ALA A 348 -20.30 5.65 49.31
C ALA A 348 -21.80 5.77 49.02
N THR A 349 -22.37 6.95 49.22
CA THR A 349 -23.79 7.20 49.03
C THR A 349 -24.01 8.51 48.28
N THR A 350 -25.18 8.67 47.67
CA THR A 350 -25.57 9.95 47.09
C THR A 350 -26.84 10.51 47.72
N GLU A 351 -26.98 11.83 47.64
CA GLU A 351 -28.22 12.57 47.93
C GLU A 351 -28.60 13.37 46.67
N ASP A 352 -29.89 13.66 46.49
CA ASP A 352 -30.44 14.43 45.37
C ASP A 352 -30.25 13.84 43.95
N ALA A 353 -29.68 12.63 43.83
CA ALA A 353 -29.74 11.87 42.58
C ALA A 353 -31.15 11.31 42.36
N LYS A 354 -31.54 11.09 41.09
CA LYS A 354 -32.84 10.50 40.73
C LYS A 354 -33.05 9.12 41.37
N GLN A 355 -31.99 8.32 41.38
CA GLN A 355 -31.88 7.12 42.19
C GLN A 355 -30.55 7.17 42.92
N ASN A 356 -30.56 7.13 44.25
CA ASN A 356 -29.34 7.29 45.05
C ASN A 356 -28.47 6.02 45.12
N LEU A 357 -27.16 6.23 45.12
CA LEU A 357 -26.16 5.21 45.44
C LEU A 357 -26.25 4.86 46.92
N ASN A 358 -26.16 3.56 47.24
CA ASN A 358 -26.10 3.06 48.61
C ASN A 358 -25.09 1.92 48.70
N PHE A 359 -23.80 2.24 48.63
CA PHE A 359 -22.71 1.26 48.74
C PHE A 359 -22.13 1.23 50.15
N THR A 360 -21.89 0.03 50.68
CA THR A 360 -21.23 -0.21 51.98
C THR A 360 -20.29 -1.40 51.91
N GLN A 361 -19.16 -1.31 52.61
CA GLN A 361 -18.17 -2.37 52.73
C GLN A 361 -17.59 -2.39 54.15
N SER A 362 -17.52 -3.59 54.75
CA SER A 362 -17.04 -3.78 56.13
C SER A 362 -15.69 -4.50 56.22
N THR A 363 -15.16 -4.97 55.09
CA THR A 363 -13.89 -5.69 55.02
C THR A 363 -12.97 -5.03 54.01
N LYS A 364 -11.68 -4.97 54.31
CA LYS A 364 -10.67 -4.45 53.39
C LYS A 364 -10.60 -5.29 52.10
N PRO A 365 -10.61 -4.68 50.91
CA PRO A 365 -10.41 -5.38 49.64
C PRO A 365 -9.04 -6.10 49.57
N SER A 366 -9.01 -7.23 48.88
CA SER A 366 -7.76 -7.95 48.55
C SER A 366 -7.11 -7.47 47.25
N VAL A 367 -7.75 -6.54 46.52
CA VAL A 367 -7.26 -5.95 45.26
C VAL A 367 -7.39 -4.43 45.32
N VAL A 368 -6.54 -3.72 44.57
CA VAL A 368 -6.54 -2.25 44.53
C VAL A 368 -7.65 -1.67 43.67
N TYR A 369 -8.08 -2.38 42.63
CA TYR A 369 -9.16 -1.95 41.74
C TYR A 369 -10.44 -2.72 42.09
N ILE A 370 -11.48 -1.98 42.44
CA ILE A 370 -12.78 -2.50 42.84
C ILE A 370 -13.83 -1.99 41.87
N ASN A 371 -14.31 -2.85 40.98
CA ASN A 371 -15.56 -2.60 40.27
C ASN A 371 -16.71 -2.99 41.20
N THR A 372 -17.36 -2.00 41.81
CA THR A 372 -18.37 -2.23 42.86
C THR A 372 -19.67 -2.83 42.32
N GLY A 373 -19.94 -2.67 41.03
CA GLY A 373 -21.23 -2.97 40.40
C GLY A 373 -22.40 -2.14 40.93
N SER A 374 -22.16 -1.26 41.91
CA SER A 374 -23.19 -0.42 42.50
C SER A 374 -23.50 0.75 41.58
N ALA A 375 -24.79 1.04 41.42
CA ALA A 375 -25.28 2.00 40.45
C ALA A 375 -26.15 3.08 41.10
N PHE A 376 -26.19 4.24 40.46
CA PHE A 376 -27.11 5.32 40.77
C PHE A 376 -27.52 6.03 39.48
N THR A 377 -28.60 6.81 39.52
CA THR A 377 -29.18 7.44 38.34
C THR A 377 -29.26 8.95 38.55
N VAL A 378 -28.83 9.71 37.55
CA VAL A 378 -28.84 11.18 37.55
C VAL A 378 -29.48 11.71 36.26
N GLU A 379 -29.89 12.97 36.28
CA GLU A 379 -30.42 13.64 35.09
C GLU A 379 -29.40 14.66 34.56
N SER A 380 -29.23 14.74 33.24
CA SER A 380 -28.34 15.74 32.62
C SER A 380 -28.73 17.16 33.05
N GLY A 381 -27.78 17.97 33.50
CA GLY A 381 -28.02 19.33 34.01
C GLY A 381 -28.46 19.40 35.48
N SER A 382 -28.61 18.26 36.17
CA SER A 382 -28.94 18.24 37.60
C SER A 382 -27.69 18.41 38.48
N ASN A 383 -27.90 18.43 39.80
CA ASN A 383 -26.83 18.32 40.79
C ASN A 383 -27.16 17.16 41.74
N PHE A 384 -26.13 16.49 42.27
CA PHE A 384 -26.27 15.52 43.34
C PHE A 384 -25.13 15.69 44.34
N LYS A 385 -25.28 15.18 45.56
CA LYS A 385 -24.18 15.12 46.53
C LYS A 385 -23.62 13.71 46.58
N LEU A 386 -22.30 13.61 46.62
CA LEU A 386 -21.57 12.38 46.90
C LEU A 386 -21.04 12.44 48.33
N HIS A 387 -21.41 11.44 49.14
CA HIS A 387 -20.91 11.23 50.50
C HIS A 387 -20.04 9.99 50.52
N VAL A 388 -18.79 10.11 50.98
CA VAL A 388 -17.85 8.98 51.06
C VAL A 388 -17.30 8.90 52.47
N GLN A 389 -17.37 7.71 53.05
CA GLN A 389 -16.75 7.39 54.33
C GLN A 389 -15.69 6.31 54.11
N CYS A 390 -14.56 6.48 54.77
CA CYS A 390 -13.41 5.61 54.64
C CYS A 390 -12.90 5.17 56.01
N SER A 391 -12.07 4.13 56.02
CA SER A 391 -11.36 3.70 57.23
C SER A 391 -10.45 4.82 57.78
N PRO A 392 -10.14 4.83 59.10
CA PRO A 392 -9.34 5.90 59.71
C PRO A 392 -7.93 6.09 59.11
N SER A 393 -7.33 5.04 58.53
CA SER A 393 -5.99 5.15 57.93
C SER A 393 -6.00 5.82 56.55
N MET A 394 -7.17 6.01 55.91
CA MET A 394 -7.30 6.78 54.67
C MET A 394 -6.99 8.27 54.86
N LYS A 395 -6.85 8.76 56.11
CA LYS A 395 -6.29 10.08 56.37
C LYS A 395 -4.86 10.25 55.86
N TRP A 396 -4.16 9.17 55.53
CA TRP A 396 -2.82 9.24 54.96
C TRP A 396 -2.82 9.27 53.43
N ASP A 397 -4.00 9.27 52.81
CA ASP A 397 -4.19 9.32 51.36
C ASP A 397 -4.69 10.72 50.94
N HIS A 398 -4.66 10.98 49.64
CA HIS A 398 -5.55 11.95 49.00
C HIS A 398 -6.49 11.21 48.05
N ALA A 399 -7.65 11.80 47.73
CA ALA A 399 -8.62 11.21 46.83
C ALA A 399 -8.87 12.10 45.62
N ILE A 400 -9.14 11.49 44.46
CA ILE A 400 -9.57 12.19 43.25
C ILE A 400 -10.79 11.48 42.69
N VAL A 401 -11.80 12.26 42.32
CA VAL A 401 -13.05 11.75 41.74
C VAL A 401 -13.10 12.09 40.26
N PHE A 402 -13.40 11.09 39.44
CA PHE A 402 -13.56 11.20 38.00
C PHE A 402 -14.93 10.68 37.56
N VAL A 403 -15.48 11.25 36.48
CA VAL A 403 -16.68 10.73 35.80
C VAL A 403 -16.52 10.88 34.29
N ASP A 404 -16.71 9.79 33.54
CA ASP A 404 -16.71 9.78 32.07
C ASP A 404 -18.07 10.29 31.57
N TRP A 405 -18.21 11.61 31.41
CA TRP A 405 -19.49 12.22 31.05
C TRP A 405 -19.84 12.01 29.58
N ASN A 406 -18.84 11.87 28.72
CA ASN A 406 -19.04 11.76 27.28
C ASN A 406 -19.13 10.29 26.80
N HIS A 407 -18.97 9.32 27.71
CA HIS A 407 -19.01 7.88 27.47
C HIS A 407 -18.02 7.44 26.38
N ASN A 408 -16.81 7.98 26.41
CA ASN A 408 -15.74 7.60 25.49
C ASN A 408 -14.71 6.66 26.12
N TYR A 409 -14.98 6.12 27.31
CA TYR A 409 -14.11 5.20 28.06
C TYR A 409 -12.79 5.84 28.50
N SER A 410 -12.76 7.17 28.61
CA SER A 410 -11.67 7.98 29.12
C SER A 410 -12.11 8.77 30.34
N PHE A 411 -11.14 9.21 31.12
CA PHE A 411 -11.35 10.17 32.22
C PHE A 411 -10.45 11.41 32.07
N ASP A 412 -9.66 11.45 31.00
CA ASP A 412 -8.63 12.47 30.77
C ASP A 412 -9.21 13.71 30.07
N ASP A 413 -10.50 13.68 29.72
CA ASP A 413 -11.14 14.82 29.07
C ASP A 413 -11.40 15.96 30.06
N ALA A 414 -11.44 17.18 29.51
CA ALA A 414 -11.68 18.36 30.30
C ALA A 414 -13.05 18.30 30.99
N GLY A 415 -13.07 18.43 32.32
CA GLY A 415 -14.29 18.39 33.13
C GLY A 415 -14.65 17.00 33.67
N GLU A 416 -13.90 15.95 33.31
CA GLU A 416 -14.15 14.59 33.80
C GLU A 416 -13.40 14.28 35.10
N GLN A 417 -12.27 14.94 35.35
CA GLN A 417 -11.68 15.04 36.69
C GLN A 417 -12.43 16.12 37.50
N LEU A 418 -13.21 15.70 38.51
CA LEU A 418 -14.11 16.60 39.21
C LEU A 418 -13.42 17.44 40.30
N PHE A 419 -12.78 16.76 41.27
CA PHE A 419 -12.11 17.43 42.39
C PHE A 419 -11.12 16.49 43.09
N LYS A 420 -10.18 17.10 43.83
CA LYS A 420 -9.27 16.44 44.78
C LYS A 420 -9.77 16.66 46.21
N VAL A 421 -9.62 15.65 47.08
CA VAL A 421 -9.86 15.74 48.53
C VAL A 421 -8.55 15.41 49.24
N GLY A 422 -8.15 16.26 50.19
CA GLY A 422 -6.84 16.17 50.84
C GLY A 422 -5.71 16.82 50.04
N GLU A 423 -4.60 17.09 50.72
CA GLU A 423 -3.38 17.67 50.15
C GLU A 423 -2.22 16.68 50.14
N GLU A 424 -1.22 17.00 49.33
CA GLU A 424 0.02 16.24 49.26
C GLU A 424 0.91 16.55 50.49
N VAL A 425 1.74 15.57 50.86
CA VAL A 425 2.77 15.64 51.92
C VAL A 425 2.22 15.96 53.31
N LYS A 426 0.96 15.57 53.60
CA LYS A 426 0.37 15.70 54.94
C LYS A 426 -0.75 14.68 55.21
N GLY A 427 -1.13 14.57 56.48
CA GLY A 427 -2.37 13.87 56.87
C GLY A 427 -3.63 14.69 56.57
N ASN A 428 -4.66 14.02 56.07
CA ASN A 428 -5.91 14.55 55.52
C ASN A 428 -7.13 13.93 56.23
N GLU A 429 -7.51 14.46 57.41
CA GLU A 429 -8.66 13.93 58.16
C GLU A 429 -9.98 13.96 57.36
N GLU A 430 -10.14 14.94 56.47
CA GLU A 430 -11.32 15.06 55.59
C GLU A 430 -11.50 13.84 54.67
N VAL A 431 -10.41 13.18 54.26
CA VAL A 431 -10.49 12.01 53.37
C VAL A 431 -11.22 10.84 54.02
N CYS A 432 -11.25 10.77 55.36
CA CYS A 432 -12.02 9.75 56.09
C CYS A 432 -13.54 9.95 56.00
N ASN A 433 -14.01 11.17 55.78
CA ASN A 433 -15.44 11.47 55.66
C ASN A 433 -15.63 12.81 54.94
N PHE A 434 -15.98 12.75 53.65
CA PHE A 434 -16.20 13.95 52.85
C PHE A 434 -17.53 13.92 52.13
N THR A 435 -18.02 15.13 51.85
CA THR A 435 -19.21 15.36 51.03
C THR A 435 -18.90 16.43 50.00
N ARG A 436 -19.31 16.21 48.76
CA ARG A 436 -19.19 17.18 47.66
C ARG A 436 -20.44 17.19 46.79
N THR A 437 -20.85 18.38 46.35
CA THR A 437 -21.88 18.54 45.32
C THR A 437 -21.23 18.42 43.95
N ILE A 438 -21.82 17.60 43.09
CA ILE A 438 -21.39 17.35 41.71
C ILE A 438 -22.49 17.83 40.78
N ALA A 439 -22.12 18.68 39.82
CA ALA A 439 -23.00 19.08 38.72
C ALA A 439 -22.87 18.05 37.58
N VAL A 440 -24.01 17.61 37.04
CA VAL A 440 -24.06 16.77 35.84
C VAL A 440 -24.10 17.70 34.63
N PRO A 441 -23.14 17.62 33.69
CA PRO A 441 -23.16 18.44 32.49
C PRO A 441 -24.47 18.28 31.70
N ALA A 442 -24.96 19.37 31.10
CA ALA A 442 -26.20 19.34 30.33
C ALA A 442 -26.07 18.54 29.03
N ASP A 443 -24.84 18.40 28.52
CA ASP A 443 -24.43 17.66 27.34
C ASP A 443 -23.89 16.25 27.67
N ALA A 444 -23.97 15.82 28.94
CA ALA A 444 -23.57 14.49 29.34
C ALA A 444 -24.34 13.42 28.53
N VAL A 445 -23.60 12.42 28.04
CA VAL A 445 -24.15 11.39 27.14
C VAL A 445 -25.05 10.46 27.93
N VAL A 446 -26.27 10.28 27.42
CA VAL A 446 -27.29 9.40 28.02
C VAL A 446 -26.83 7.95 27.95
N GLY A 447 -27.04 7.22 29.04
CA GLY A 447 -26.68 5.81 29.17
C GLY A 447 -25.88 5.53 30.43
N ALA A 448 -25.43 4.28 30.57
CA ALA A 448 -24.58 3.88 31.67
C ALA A 448 -23.13 4.28 31.38
N THR A 449 -22.52 5.02 32.31
CA THR A 449 -21.11 5.38 32.31
C THR A 449 -20.46 5.07 33.67
N ARG A 450 -19.24 5.57 33.90
CA ARG A 450 -18.40 5.26 35.05
C ARG A 450 -18.05 6.48 35.87
N MET A 451 -18.18 6.36 37.19
CA MET A 451 -17.53 7.24 38.17
C MET A 451 -16.43 6.47 38.87
N ARG A 452 -15.24 7.05 38.95
CA ARG A 452 -14.08 6.50 39.67
C ARG A 452 -13.73 7.37 40.86
N ILE A 453 -13.56 6.75 42.02
CA ILE A 453 -12.96 7.38 43.21
C ILE A 453 -11.62 6.70 43.44
N GLN A 454 -10.53 7.44 43.23
CA GLN A 454 -9.17 6.95 43.32
C GLN A 454 -8.49 7.52 44.57
N PHE A 455 -7.84 6.67 45.36
CA PHE A 455 -7.07 7.04 46.53
C PHE A 455 -5.62 6.60 46.35
N THR A 456 -4.69 7.49 46.67
CA THR A 456 -3.23 7.31 46.56
C THR A 456 -2.55 7.90 47.79
N ASP A 457 -1.34 7.42 48.12
CA ASP A 457 -0.61 7.91 49.29
C ASP A 457 -0.40 9.42 49.21
N ALA A 458 -0.73 10.15 50.28
CA ALA A 458 -0.63 11.61 50.26
C ALA A 458 0.81 12.09 50.07
N TRP A 459 1.82 11.26 50.34
CA TRP A 459 3.23 11.58 50.16
C TRP A 459 3.70 11.55 48.70
N HIS A 460 2.90 10.99 47.79
CA HIS A 460 3.17 11.07 46.36
C HIS A 460 2.78 12.43 45.82
N LYS A 461 3.73 13.08 45.16
CA LYS A 461 3.53 14.40 44.57
C LYS A 461 3.11 14.29 43.11
N LYS A 462 2.29 15.22 42.64
CA LYS A 462 1.79 15.22 41.25
C LYS A 462 2.90 15.17 40.19
N ASN A 463 4.07 15.71 40.51
CA ASN A 463 5.20 15.80 39.59
C ASN A 463 6.14 14.58 39.66
N GLU A 464 5.84 13.59 40.49
CA GLU A 464 6.61 12.34 40.56
C GLU A 464 6.19 11.39 39.43
N PRO A 465 7.15 10.65 38.82
CA PRO A 465 6.82 9.66 37.80
C PRO A 465 5.82 8.62 38.31
N GLY A 466 4.70 8.45 37.59
CA GLY A 466 3.65 7.48 37.94
C GLY A 466 2.56 8.01 38.89
N HIS A 467 2.66 9.27 39.32
CA HIS A 467 1.73 9.93 40.23
C HIS A 467 1.22 11.25 39.63
N THR A 468 0.74 11.21 38.38
CA THR A 468 0.32 12.39 37.61
C THR A 468 -1.04 12.96 38.02
N HIS A 469 -1.69 12.33 38.99
CA HIS A 469 -3.06 12.52 39.42
C HIS A 469 -4.07 12.19 38.32
N SER A 470 -3.74 11.21 37.47
CA SER A 470 -4.60 10.67 36.41
C SER A 470 -5.42 9.49 36.92
N ALA A 471 -6.54 9.20 36.27
CA ALA A 471 -7.37 8.04 36.58
C ALA A 471 -6.66 6.68 36.35
N GLU A 472 -5.46 6.69 35.75
CA GLU A 472 -4.65 5.50 35.45
C GLU A 472 -3.40 5.36 36.35
N ASP A 473 -3.16 6.32 37.25
CA ASP A 473 -2.02 6.31 38.17
C ASP A 473 -1.94 5.02 38.99
N VAL A 474 -0.71 4.53 39.19
CA VAL A 474 -0.47 3.31 39.98
C VAL A 474 -0.80 3.57 41.45
N ILE A 475 -1.60 2.68 42.04
CA ILE A 475 -1.99 2.77 43.45
C ILE A 475 -1.01 2.00 44.33
N ASP A 476 -0.34 2.68 45.25
CA ASP A 476 0.57 2.08 46.21
C ASP A 476 -0.07 1.95 47.61
N LYS A 477 -0.94 2.91 47.97
CA LYS A 477 -1.74 2.91 49.20
C LYS A 477 -3.13 3.49 48.92
N GLY A 478 -4.17 2.78 49.37
CA GLY A 478 -5.57 3.09 49.06
C GLY A 478 -6.16 2.12 48.03
N GLY A 479 -6.97 2.64 47.11
CA GLY A 479 -7.65 1.86 46.08
C GLY A 479 -8.42 2.73 45.08
N ALA A 480 -8.83 2.13 43.97
CA ALA A 480 -9.70 2.73 42.97
C ALA A 480 -11.06 2.03 42.96
N TYR A 481 -12.13 2.80 43.12
CA TYR A 481 -13.49 2.32 43.23
C TYR A 481 -14.34 2.85 42.09
N ASP A 482 -14.88 1.91 41.33
CA ASP A 482 -15.66 2.20 40.14
C ASP A 482 -17.14 1.94 40.40
N PHE A 483 -17.97 2.96 40.14
CA PHE A 483 -19.43 2.96 40.29
C PHE A 483 -20.09 3.21 38.94
N VAL A 484 -21.27 2.63 38.75
CA VAL A 484 -22.07 2.85 37.53
C VAL A 484 -22.90 4.11 37.71
N VAL A 485 -22.81 5.03 36.75
CA VAL A 485 -23.67 6.23 36.68
C VAL A 485 -24.62 6.06 35.51
N ASN A 486 -25.91 5.95 35.76
CA ASN A 486 -26.92 5.96 34.70
C ASN A 486 -27.36 7.41 34.46
N ILE A 487 -27.05 7.94 33.29
CA ILE A 487 -27.42 9.30 32.91
C ILE A 487 -28.69 9.25 32.08
N GLU A 488 -29.71 9.98 32.52
CA GLU A 488 -30.98 10.16 31.82
C GLU A 488 -31.18 11.62 31.43
N LYS A 489 -32.06 11.88 30.45
CA LYS A 489 -32.53 13.24 30.20
C LYS A 489 -33.62 13.60 31.21
N PRO A 490 -33.68 14.86 31.68
CA PRO A 490 -34.78 15.33 32.49
C PRO A 490 -36.10 15.15 31.71
N VAL A 491 -37.13 14.68 32.40
CA VAL A 491 -38.45 14.51 31.81
C VAL A 491 -39.08 15.88 31.58
N VAL A 492 -39.13 16.34 30.33
CA VAL A 492 -39.83 17.59 29.97
C VAL A 492 -41.34 17.32 29.92
N ASN A 493 -42.00 17.37 31.08
CA ASN A 493 -43.46 17.22 31.22
C ASN A 493 -44.25 18.53 30.96
N GLY A 494 -43.74 19.41 30.10
CA GLY A 494 -44.41 20.67 29.74
C GLY A 494 -44.70 20.77 28.24
N ILE A 495 -45.98 20.84 27.86
CA ILE A 495 -46.36 21.48 26.60
C ILE A 495 -46.34 22.98 26.90
N ASP A 496 -45.25 23.65 26.54
CA ASP A 496 -45.02 25.04 26.95
C ASP A 496 -45.87 26.08 26.21
N ASN A 497 -46.70 25.68 25.24
CA ASN A 497 -47.89 26.39 24.73
C ASN A 497 -48.36 25.75 23.42
N VAL A 498 -49.67 25.77 23.15
CA VAL A 498 -50.21 25.49 21.80
C VAL A 498 -50.07 26.77 20.96
N SER A 499 -49.12 26.80 20.02
CA SER A 499 -49.01 27.90 19.05
C SER A 499 -50.08 27.75 17.96
N THR A 500 -50.83 28.82 17.69
CA THR A 500 -51.76 28.92 16.54
C THR A 500 -51.12 29.63 15.34
N ASP A 501 -49.82 29.94 15.41
CA ASP A 501 -49.15 30.78 14.43
C ASP A 501 -48.73 29.99 13.19
N LYS A 502 -49.12 30.48 12.00
CA LYS A 502 -49.08 29.76 10.71
C LYS A 502 -47.98 30.23 9.77
N THR A 503 -47.00 31.01 10.24
CA THR A 503 -45.95 31.59 9.39
C THR A 503 -44.57 30.94 9.57
N ALA A 504 -43.74 31.10 8.53
CA ALA A 504 -42.43 30.47 8.31
C ALA A 504 -41.62 30.27 9.59
N ALA A 505 -41.58 29.02 10.03
CA ALA A 505 -40.84 28.59 11.19
C ALA A 505 -39.88 27.49 10.79
N GLU A 506 -38.70 27.46 11.41
CA GLU A 506 -37.81 26.32 11.27
C GLU A 506 -38.43 25.13 12.00
N VAL A 507 -38.77 24.09 11.25
CA VAL A 507 -39.42 22.88 11.77
C VAL A 507 -38.38 21.78 11.92
N TYR A 508 -38.40 21.07 13.05
CA TYR A 508 -37.59 19.89 13.29
C TYR A 508 -38.44 18.73 13.82
N THR A 509 -37.98 17.49 13.63
CA THR A 509 -38.52 16.32 14.35
C THR A 509 -38.15 16.40 15.84
N LEU A 510 -38.76 15.55 16.68
CA LEU A 510 -38.34 15.41 18.09
C LEU A 510 -36.89 14.93 18.25
N GLU A 511 -36.32 14.34 17.20
CA GLU A 511 -34.93 13.88 17.12
C GLU A 511 -33.99 14.97 16.58
N GLY A 512 -34.51 16.19 16.33
CA GLY A 512 -33.69 17.33 15.88
C GLY A 512 -33.39 17.37 14.38
N ILE A 513 -34.11 16.61 13.56
CA ILE A 513 -33.93 16.63 12.10
C ILE A 513 -34.71 17.80 11.52
N LYS A 514 -34.02 18.73 10.84
CA LYS A 514 -34.66 19.87 10.17
C LYS A 514 -35.54 19.40 9.01
N LEU A 515 -36.80 19.82 9.01
CA LEU A 515 -37.76 19.56 7.94
C LEU A 515 -37.88 20.80 7.06
N ASN A 516 -37.66 20.62 5.75
CA ASN A 516 -37.92 21.66 4.74
C ASN A 516 -39.42 21.71 4.40
N LYS A 517 -40.27 21.87 5.40
CA LYS A 517 -41.72 21.95 5.26
C LYS A 517 -42.27 23.03 6.18
N GLN A 518 -43.32 23.69 5.72
CA GLN A 518 -44.07 24.62 6.56
C GLN A 518 -44.99 23.86 7.52
N VAL A 519 -45.35 24.48 8.66
CA VAL A 519 -46.15 23.83 9.71
C VAL A 519 -47.50 23.31 9.18
N ASN A 520 -48.08 23.98 8.17
CA ASN A 520 -49.34 23.59 7.51
C ASN A 520 -49.20 22.42 6.51
N GLU A 521 -47.99 21.98 6.21
CA GLU A 521 -47.69 20.85 5.30
C GLU A 521 -47.32 19.57 6.07
N LEU A 522 -47.27 19.65 7.40
CA LEU A 522 -46.89 18.54 8.26
C LEU A 522 -48.08 17.61 8.51
N PRO A 523 -47.88 16.29 8.49
CA PRO A 523 -48.89 15.36 8.97
C PRO A 523 -49.13 15.55 10.48
N LYS A 524 -50.23 14.99 10.98
CA LYS A 524 -50.56 15.02 12.42
C LYS A 524 -49.42 14.41 13.22
N GLY A 525 -48.92 15.14 14.20
CA GLY A 525 -47.72 14.74 14.93
C GLY A 525 -47.18 15.81 15.86
N ILE A 526 -46.03 15.53 16.46
CA ILE A 526 -45.34 16.44 17.38
C ILE A 526 -44.02 16.86 16.74
N TYR A 527 -43.77 18.17 16.70
CA TYR A 527 -42.61 18.79 16.04
C TYR A 527 -41.98 19.85 16.95
N ILE A 528 -40.74 20.23 16.65
CA ILE A 528 -40.11 21.43 17.22
C ILE A 528 -40.20 22.54 16.18
N VAL A 529 -40.84 23.65 16.51
CA VAL A 529 -41.10 24.77 15.62
C VAL A 529 -40.55 26.02 16.30
N ASN A 530 -39.53 26.67 15.70
CA ASN A 530 -38.82 27.80 16.31
C ASN A 530 -38.38 27.52 17.77
N GLY A 531 -37.82 26.32 18.00
CA GLY A 531 -37.33 25.89 19.32
C GLY A 531 -38.42 25.50 20.33
N LYS A 532 -39.71 25.50 19.95
CA LYS A 532 -40.82 25.11 20.83
C LYS A 532 -41.50 23.83 20.35
N LYS A 533 -41.90 22.96 21.28
CA LYS A 533 -42.67 21.74 20.97
C LYS A 533 -44.10 22.10 20.58
N VAL A 534 -44.51 21.72 19.38
CA VAL A 534 -45.83 22.02 18.80
C VAL A 534 -46.51 20.72 18.38
N VAL A 535 -47.83 20.62 18.65
CA VAL A 535 -48.67 19.50 18.20
C VAL A 535 -49.46 19.95 16.97
N VAL A 536 -49.21 19.31 15.84
CA VAL A 536 -49.98 19.47 14.59
C VAL A 536 -51.15 18.48 14.64
N LYS A 537 -52.39 19.00 14.61
CA LYS A 537 -53.63 18.22 14.83
C LYS A 537 -54.40 17.91 13.55
#